data_AF-A0A7C4FQ65-F1
#
_entry.id   AF-A0A7C4FQ65-F1
#
_cell.length_a   1.000
_cell.length_b   1.000
_cell.length_c   1.000
_cell.angle_alpha   90.00
_cell.angle_beta   90.00
_cell.angle_gamma   90.00
#
_symmetry.space_group_name_H-M   'P 1'
#
loop_
_entity.id
_entity.type
_entity.pdbx_description
1 polymer ?
#
loop_
_entity_poly.entity_id
_entity_poly.type
_entity_poly.pdbx_seq_one_letter_code
_entity_poly.pdbx_strand_id
1 'polypeptide(L)' 'MKRLLLILTILSGLLGIFIQEKEAHHLWERLSFFEVVFGLLGCIGLIFFSEFLGKFFIFRRRDYYGDF' A
#
# COMPACT_ATOMS: atom_id res chain seq x y z
N MET A 1 -8.74 -4.49 -16.25
CA MET A 1 -8.29 -3.82 -15.00
C MET A 1 -8.24 -4.80 -13.82
N LYS A 2 -9.38 -5.26 -13.25
CA LYS A 2 -9.40 -6.15 -12.07
C LYS A 2 -8.57 -7.45 -12.21
N ARG A 3 -8.62 -8.08 -13.39
CA ARG A 3 -7.85 -9.30 -13.68
C ARG A 3 -6.33 -9.06 -13.64
N LEU A 4 -5.88 -7.87 -14.03
CA LEU A 4 -4.47 -7.52 -14.10
C LEU A 4 -3.89 -7.32 -12.70
N LEU A 5 -4.66 -6.70 -11.80
CA LEU A 5 -4.32 -6.59 -10.38
C LEU A 5 -4.25 -7.96 -9.70
N LEU A 6 -5.20 -8.85 -9.99
CA LEU A 6 -5.17 -10.21 -9.47
C LEU A 6 -3.92 -10.97 -9.95
N ILE A 7 -3.60 -10.89 -11.24
CA ILE A 7 -2.40 -11.52 -11.81
C ILE A 7 -1.14 -10.97 -11.14
N LEU A 8 -1.03 -9.64 -10.98
CA LEU A 8 0.13 -9.01 -10.34
C LEU A 8 0.29 -9.46 -8.87
N THR A 9 -0.82 -9.56 -8.14
CA THR A 9 -0.83 -9.99 -6.73
C THR A 9 -0.40 -11.46 -6.61
N ILE A 10 -0.92 -12.32 -7.48
CA ILE A 10 -0.57 -13.75 -7.52
C ILE A 10 0.91 -13.91 -7.90
N LEU A 11 1.38 -13.16 -8.91
CA LEU A 11 2.77 -13.19 -9.37
C LEU A 11 3.73 -12.75 -8.26
N SER A 12 3.43 -11.66 -7.55
CA SER A 12 4.23 -11.18 -6.42
C SER A 12 4.31 -12.21 -5.30
N GLY A 13 3.19 -12.86 -4.97
CA GLY A 13 3.17 -13.94 -3.98
C GLY A 13 3.99 -15.17 -4.44
N LEU A 14 3.94 -15.51 -5.73
CA LEU A 14 4.69 -16.65 -6.27
C LEU A 14 6.21 -16.39 -6.26
N LEU A 15 6.65 -15.17 -6.59
CA LEU A 15 8.06 -14.79 -6.49
C LEU A 15 8.58 -14.87 -5.06
N GLY A 16 7.80 -14.41 -4.08
CA GLY A 16 8.18 -14.50 -2.67
C GLY A 16 8.35 -15.93 -2.18
N ILE A 17 7.69 -16.91 -2.79
CA ILE A 17 7.85 -18.35 -2.45
C ILE A 17 9.13 -18.90 -3.11
N PHE A 18 9.45 -18.45 -4.32
CA PHE A 18 10.62 -18.91 -5.08
C PHE A 18 11.93 -18.32 -4.56
N ILE A 19 11.90 -17.10 -4.02
CA ILE A 19 13.06 -16.41 -3.44
C ILE A 19 13.09 -16.73 -1.95
N GLN A 20 13.40 -17.98 -1.62
CA GLN A 20 13.64 -18.37 -0.23
C GLN A 20 15.11 -18.06 0.07
N GLU A 21 15.37 -16.90 0.69
CA GLU A 21 16.73 -16.52 1.10
C GLU A 21 17.29 -17.57 2.06
N LYS A 22 18.48 -18.07 1.73
CA LYS A 22 19.10 -19.25 2.36
C LYS A 22 19.62 -18.97 3.78
N GLU A 23 19.60 -17.72 4.22
CA GLU A 23 20.04 -17.25 5.52
C GLU A 23 18.98 -16.34 6.15
N ALA A 24 17.86 -16.93 6.59
CA ALA A 24 16.84 -16.20 7.32
C ALA A 24 17.41 -15.73 8.67
N HIS A 25 17.88 -14.49 8.77
CA HIS A 25 18.43 -13.91 9.99
C HIS A 25 17.31 -13.34 10.89
N HIS A 26 16.12 -13.11 10.32
CA HIS A 26 14.95 -12.64 11.04
C HIS A 26 13.72 -13.53 10.82
N LEU A 27 12.94 -13.74 11.89
CA LEU A 27 11.70 -14.53 11.88
C LEU A 27 10.65 -14.07 10.85
N TRP A 28 10.80 -12.85 10.33
CA TRP A 28 9.89 -12.18 9.41
C TRP A 28 10.16 -12.57 7.94
N GLU A 29 11.40 -12.94 7.59
CA GLU A 29 11.78 -13.43 6.25
C GLU A 29 11.19 -14.82 5.96
N ARG A 30 10.85 -15.58 7.00
CA ARG A 30 10.21 -16.89 6.88
C ARG A 30 8.76 -16.80 6.40
N LEU A 31 8.09 -15.66 6.60
CA LEU A 31 6.75 -15.43 6.09
C LEU A 31 6.87 -14.81 4.70
N SER A 32 6.96 -15.66 3.68
CA SER A 32 6.86 -15.31 2.26
C SER A 32 5.64 -14.41 1.92
N PHE A 33 4.57 -14.49 2.72
CA PHE A 33 3.37 -13.67 2.58
C PHE A 33 3.46 -12.29 3.25
N PHE A 34 4.50 -12.04 4.06
CA PHE A 34 4.67 -10.79 4.79
C PHE A 34 4.82 -9.59 3.86
N GLU A 35 5.63 -9.70 2.80
CA GLU A 35 5.83 -8.62 1.84
C GLU A 35 4.53 -8.20 1.14
N VAL A 36 3.70 -9.18 0.74
CA VAL A 36 2.42 -8.91 0.08
C VAL A 36 1.44 -8.22 1.04
N VAL A 37 1.34 -8.69 2.28
CA VAL A 37 0.47 -8.09 3.31
C VAL A 37 0.96 -6.71 3.69
N PHE A 38 2.27 -6.55 3.92
CA PHE A 38 2.87 -5.29 4.31
C PHE A 38 2.78 -4.25 3.19
N GLY A 39 3.02 -4.64 1.93
CA GLY A 39 2.83 -3.76 0.78
C GLY A 39 1.37 -3.33 0.59
N LEU A 40 0.42 -4.25 0.77
CA LEU A 40 -1.01 -3.94 0.70
C LEU A 40 -1.46 -3.00 1.84
N LEU A 41 -1.04 -3.29 3.07
CA LEU A 41 -1.30 -2.43 4.23
C LEU A 41 -0.62 -1.07 4.08
N GLY A 42 0.59 -1.02 3.54
CA GLY A 42 1.32 0.22 3.25
C GLY A 42 0.57 1.09 2.25
N CYS A 43 0.08 0.50 1.15
CA CYS A 43 -0.75 1.21 0.17
C CYS A 43 -2.05 1.75 0.80
N ILE A 44 -2.76 0.93 1.57
CA ILE A 44 -3.97 1.36 2.29
C ILE A 44 -3.62 2.51 3.24
N GLY A 45 -2.57 2.37 4.03
CA GLY A 45 -2.09 3.38 4.97
C GLY A 45 -1.76 4.70 4.28
N LEU A 46 -1.08 4.66 3.13
CA LEU A 46 -0.76 5.86 2.34
C LEU A 46 -2.01 6.56 1.80
N ILE A 47 -3.02 5.82 1.34
CA ILE A 47 -4.30 6.39 0.88
C ILE A 47 -4.99 7.11 2.04
N PHE A 48 -5.13 6.43 3.19
CA PHE A 48 -5.75 7.02 4.37
C PHE A 48 -4.99 8.23 4.90
N PHE A 49 -3.65 8.14 4.93
CA PHE A 49 -2.79 9.24 5.33
C PHE A 49 -2.96 10.44 4.40
N SER A 50 -2.99 10.21 3.10
CA SER A 50 -3.23 11.24 2.08
C SER A 50 -4.61 11.90 2.25
N GLU A 51 -5.67 11.12 2.48
CA GLU A 51 -7.01 11.67 2.75
C GLU A 51 -7.05 12.49 4.04
N PHE A 52 -6.39 12.01 5.10
CA PHE A 52 -6.32 12.70 6.38
C PHE A 52 -5.60 14.04 6.23
N LEU A 53 -4.46 14.04 5.55
CA LEU A 53 -3.68 15.25 5.26
C LEU A 53 -4.48 16.20 4.35
N GLY A 54 -5.21 15.67 3.37
CA GLY A 54 -6.11 16.44 2.51
C GLY A 54 -7.18 17.20 3.30
N LYS A 55 -7.87 16.50 4.22
CA LYS A 55 -8.92 17.07 5.07
C LYS A 55 -8.39 18.05 6.10
N PHE A 56 -7.24 17.78 6.71
CA PHE A 56 -6.71 18.61 7.80
C PHE A 56 -5.86 19.79 7.32
N PHE A 57 -5.18 19.65 6.17
CA PHE A 57 -4.16 20.60 5.72
C PHE A 57 -4.47 21.29 4.39
N ILE A 58 -5.12 20.61 3.43
CA ILE A 58 -5.24 21.12 2.04
C ILE A 58 -6.59 21.77 1.72
N PHE A 59 -7.68 21.46 2.43
CA PHE A 59 -8.91 22.25 2.34
C PHE A 59 -8.75 23.59 3.06
N ARG A 60 -7.88 24.45 2.53
CA ARG A 60 -7.97 25.89 2.75
C ARG A 60 -9.36 26.29 2.25
N ARG A 61 -10.21 26.80 3.16
CA ARG A 61 -11.48 27.43 2.77
C ARG A 61 -11.14 28.42 1.66
N ARG A 62 -11.59 28.08 0.45
CA ARG A 62 -11.55 28.96 -0.69
C ARG A 62 -12.95 29.52 -0.74
N ASP A 63 -13.15 30.56 0.06
CA ASP A 63 -14.19 31.59 -0.05
C ASP A 63 -14.03 32.32 -1.41
N TYR A 64 -14.03 31.53 -2.49
CA TYR A 64 -13.78 31.97 -3.87
C TYR A 64 -15.02 32.58 -4.52
N TYR A 65 -16.18 32.40 -3.89
CA TYR A 65 -17.36 33.19 -4.13
C TYR A 65 -17.57 34.02 -2.86
N GLY A 66 -16.86 35.15 -2.78
CA GLY A 66 -17.29 36.23 -1.90
C GLY A 66 -18.71 36.62 -2.29
N ASP A 67 -19.55 36.74 -1.29
CA ASP A 67 -20.96 37.12 -1.40
C ASP A 67 -21.13 38.30 -2.38
N PHE A 68 -21.99 38.10 -3.38
CA PHE A 68 -22.57 39.16 -4.23
C PHE A 68 -24.08 39.17 -4.03
#